data_AF-A0A2K2V8N6-F1
#
_entry.id   AF-A0A2K2V8N6-F1
#
_cell.length_a   1.000
_cell.length_b   1.000
_cell.length_c   1.000
_cell.angle_alpha   90.00
_cell.angle_beta   90.00
_cell.angle_gamma   90.00
#
_symmetry.space_group_name_H-M   'P 1'
#
loop_
_entity.id
_entity.type
_entity.pdbx_description
1 polymer ?
#
loop_
_entity_poly.entity_id
_entity_poly.type
_entity_poly.pdbx_seq_one_letter_code
_entity_poly.pdbx_strand_id
1 'polypeptide(L)' 'MGKIKVGLIGIGNCASAIVQGVLLTKKDPSKTKEILYEDIGGYKIQD' A
#
# COMPACT_ATOMS: atom_id res chain seq x y z
N MET A 1 4.98 -5.30 13.39
CA MET A 1 4.86 -3.89 13.78
C MET A 1 3.39 -3.52 13.94
N GLY A 2 3.05 -2.31 14.39
CA GLY A 2 1.68 -1.79 14.33
C GLY A 2 1.33 -1.27 12.93
N LYS A 3 0.03 -1.07 12.66
CA LYS A 3 -0.45 -0.49 11.39
C LYS A 3 -0.12 1.00 11.25
N ILE A 4 0.06 1.46 10.02
CA ILE A 4 0.23 2.88 9.68
C ILE A 4 -1.15 3.52 9.52
N LYS A 5 -1.42 4.56 10.33
CA LYS A 5 -2.64 5.36 10.19
C LYS A 5 -2.41 6.43 9.13
N VAL A 6 -3.10 6.32 8.00
CA VAL A 6 -2.97 7.24 6.86
C VAL A 6 -4.24 8.09 6.73
N GLY A 7 -4.07 9.40 6.57
CA GLY A 7 -5.13 10.32 6.16
C GLY A 7 -4.97 10.69 4.67
N LEU A 8 -6.07 10.71 3.93
CA LEU A 8 -6.10 11.11 2.51
C LEU A 8 -6.80 12.47 2.39
N ILE A 9 -6.15 13.44 1.75
CA ILE A 9 -6.72 14.76 1.46
C ILE A 9 -6.80 14.92 -0.06
N GLY A 10 -8.01 15.20 -0.55
CA GLY A 10 -8.31 15.17 -1.98
C GLY A 10 -8.62 13.74 -2.45
N ILE A 11 -9.91 13.44 -2.65
CA ILE A 11 -10.36 12.12 -3.08
C ILE A 11 -10.57 12.15 -4.59
N GLY A 12 -9.61 11.58 -5.31
CA GLY A 12 -9.65 11.43 -6.76
C GLY A 12 -8.87 10.19 -7.20
N ASN A 13 -8.46 10.15 -8.47
CA ASN A 13 -7.82 8.97 -9.05
C ASN A 13 -6.54 8.55 -8.29
N CYS A 14 -5.76 9.50 -7.78
CA CYS A 14 -4.56 9.20 -6.99
C CYS A 14 -4.89 8.48 -5.68
N ALA A 15 -5.88 8.99 -4.93
CA ALA A 15 -6.35 8.35 -3.70
C ALA A 15 -6.89 6.94 -3.98
N SER A 16 -7.67 6.79 -5.06
CA SER A 16 -8.21 5.50 -5.49
C SER A 16 -7.10 4.49 -5.82
N ALA A 17 -6.10 4.90 -6.59
CA ALA A 17 -5.00 4.03 -7.01
C ALA A 17 -4.19 3.51 -5.80
N ILE A 18 -3.91 4.36 -4.81
CA ILE A 18 -3.18 3.96 -3.59
C ILE A 18 -3.99 2.94 -2.80
N VAL A 19 -5.27 3.22 -2.52
CA VAL A 19 -6.13 2.32 -1.72
C VAL A 19 -6.30 0.97 -2.42
N GLN A 20 -6.54 0.97 -3.73
CA GLN A 20 -6.68 -0.26 -4.52
C GLN A 20 -5.37 -1.03 -4.62
N GLY A 21 -4.23 -0.34 -4.79
CA GLY A 21 -2.91 -0.98 -4.82
C GLY A 21 -2.59 -1.74 -3.54
N VAL A 22 -2.84 -1.12 -2.37
CA VAL A 22 -2.67 -1.79 -1.07
C VAL A 22 -3.63 -2.99 -0.92
N LEU A 23 -4.88 -2.86 -1.35
CA LEU A 23 -5.85 -3.96 -1.30
C LEU A 23 -5.49 -5.12 -2.25
N LEU A 24 -4.97 -4.81 -3.43
CA LEU A 24 -4.56 -5.81 -4.42
C LEU A 24 -3.35 -6.61 -3.93
N THR A 25 -2.33 -5.95 -3.38
CA THR A 25 -1.15 -6.63 -2.82
C THR A 25 -1.49 -7.53 -1.64
N LYS A 26 -2.54 -7.19 -0.87
CA LYS A 26 -3.07 -8.08 0.17
C LYS A 26 -3.75 -9.34 -0.38
N LYS A 27 -4.40 -9.25 -1.55
CA LYS A 27 -5.07 -10.38 -2.19
C LYS A 27 -4.11 -11.26 -2.98
N ASP A 28 -3.14 -10.64 -3.65
CA ASP A 28 -2.12 -11.30 -4.46
C ASP A 28 -0.76 -10.65 -4.17
N PRO A 29 0.05 -11.26 -3.27
CA PRO A 29 1.37 -10.76 -2.93
C PRO A 29 2.32 -10.68 -4.12
N SER A 30 2.07 -11.38 -5.23
CA SER A 30 2.95 -11.33 -6.40
C SER A 30 2.89 -9.99 -7.16
N LYS A 31 1.89 -9.15 -6.85
CA LYS A 31 1.70 -7.80 -7.41
C LYS A 31 2.63 -6.76 -6.79
N THR A 32 3.41 -7.09 -5.76
CA THR A 32 4.40 -6.18 -5.17
C THR A 32 5.65 -5.99 -6.02
N LYS A 33 5.85 -6.81 -7.06
CA LYS A 33 7.04 -6.80 -7.94
C LYS A 33 7.32 -5.48 -8.65
N GLU A 34 6.33 -4.60 -8.75
CA GLU A 34 6.46 -3.27 -9.36
C GLU A 34 6.88 -2.19 -8.36
N ILE A 35 7.02 -2.53 -7.08
CA ILE A 35 7.39 -1.62 -6.00
C ILE A 35 8.87 -1.79 -5.70
N LEU A 36 9.58 -0.66 -5.51
CA LEU A 36 11.04 -0.66 -5.31
C LEU A 36 11.50 -1.41 -4.05
N TYR A 37 10.71 -1.34 -2.98
CA TYR A 37 10.99 -1.98 -1.71
C TYR A 37 9.71 -2.59 -1.13
N GLU A 38 9.75 -3.88 -0.81
CA GLU A 38 8.63 -4.59 -0.18
C GLU A 38 8.59 -4.40 1.36
N ASP A 39 9.73 -4.01 1.93
CA ASP A 39 9.92 -3.75 3.35
C ASP A 39 10.79 -2.50 3.53
N ILE A 40 10.28 -1.53 4.28
CA ILE A 40 11.00 -0.32 4.65
C ILE A 40 10.96 -0.19 6.17
N GLY A 41 12.10 -0.40 6.82
CA GLY A 41 12.21 -0.29 8.28
C GLY A 41 11.31 -1.27 9.04
N GLY A 42 11.03 -2.44 8.45
CA GLY A 42 10.16 -3.49 8.97
C GLY A 42 8.67 -3.28 8.71
N TYR A 43 8.30 -2.23 7.96
CA TYR A 43 6.94 -2.00 7.48
C TYR A 43 6.76 -2.53 6.08
N LYS A 44 5.69 -3.29 5.88
CA LYS A 44 5.27 -3.82 4.59
C LYS A 44 4.12 -2.98 4.03
N ILE A 45 3.84 -3.15 2.76
CA ILE A 45 2.74 -2.45 2.05
C ILE A 45 1.36 -2.64 2.71
N GLN A 46 1.19 -3.72 3.48
CA GLN A 46 -0.06 -4.09 4.13
C GLN A 46 -0.27 -3.43 5.51
N ASP A 47 0.78 -2.81 6.05
CA ASP A 47 0.78 -2.17 7.37
C ASP A 47 0.16 -0.77 7.31
#